data_AF-A0A3N5QE78-F1
#
_entry.id   AF-A0A3N5QE78-F1
#
_cell.length_a   1.000
_cell.length_b   1.000
_cell.length_c   1.000
_cell.angle_alpha   90.00
_cell.angle_beta   90.00
_cell.angle_gamma   90.00
#
_symmetry.space_group_name_H-M   'P 1'
#
loop_
_entity.id
_entity.type
_entity.pdbx_description
1 polymer ?
#
loop_
_entity_poly.entity_id
_entity_poly.type
_entity_poly.pdbx_seq_one_letter_code
_entity_poly.pdbx_strand_id
1 'polypeptide(L)'
;THTSGIQSYTGMEDYMDRMAIDLKPIEMVEYFKNQPMRFEPGTKWEYNNSGYFLLGYIIEQITGKTYGEYIEENFFKPLGMSNSFYGSDKRIIKNRADGYCYGENGFENAKPLSMTQPYSAGSIQSTVEDLFKWHHALHSYKLVKKETLAKAFTRYKLANGEETDYGYGWGLGIIQGSPTIDHGGGINGFKTMAMFLPEEDVFAAVFSNCECSSPKEIAVKLAAHTIGKPINSQAEIKLDEEILKTYTGVYEITPEFSFKVTKEQEKLFVQATGQEKYEVFAETENKFFLKINDAQLEFIKDDSGNVTKAVLYQSGRKTEAKKIK
;
A
#
# COMPACT_ATOMS: atom_id res chain seq x y z
N THR A 1 4.62 2.42 -12.13
CA THR A 1 3.30 2.82 -12.65
C THR A 1 2.27 1.72 -12.53
N HIS A 2 2.63 0.43 -12.53
CA HIS A 2 1.68 -0.68 -12.38
C HIS A 2 0.61 -0.74 -13.48
N THR A 3 1.02 -0.43 -14.71
CA THR A 3 0.16 -0.37 -15.90
C THR A 3 0.57 -1.37 -16.98
N SER A 4 1.31 -2.43 -16.61
CA SER A 4 1.87 -3.38 -17.60
C SER A 4 0.84 -4.36 -18.13
N GLY A 5 -0.16 -4.75 -17.32
CA GLY A 5 -1.08 -5.85 -17.64
C GLY A 5 -0.50 -7.25 -17.39
N ILE A 6 0.75 -7.36 -16.92
CA ILE A 6 1.38 -8.65 -16.59
C ILE A 6 0.64 -9.30 -15.41
N GLN A 7 0.49 -10.62 -15.39
CA GLN A 7 -0.01 -11.33 -14.21
C GLN A 7 0.98 -11.20 -13.04
N SER A 8 0.52 -10.69 -11.89
CA SER A 8 1.35 -10.68 -10.67
C SER A 8 1.51 -12.12 -10.17
N TYR A 9 2.74 -12.59 -9.97
CA TYR A 9 3.02 -13.94 -9.46
C TYR A 9 2.41 -14.17 -8.08
N THR A 10 2.30 -13.11 -7.28
CA THR A 10 1.65 -13.14 -5.96
C THR A 10 0.13 -13.36 -6.01
N GLY A 11 -0.48 -13.22 -7.19
CA GLY A 11 -1.90 -13.46 -7.42
C GLY A 11 -2.19 -14.80 -8.10
N MET A 12 -1.18 -15.64 -8.30
CA MET A 12 -1.34 -16.98 -8.87
C MET A 12 -1.80 -17.97 -7.80
N GLU A 13 -2.67 -18.92 -8.17
CA GLU A 13 -3.34 -19.84 -7.24
C GLU A 13 -2.35 -20.69 -6.43
N ASP A 14 -1.31 -21.20 -7.07
CA ASP A 14 -0.29 -22.07 -6.45
C ASP A 14 0.87 -21.29 -5.81
N TYR A 15 0.81 -19.95 -5.76
CA TYR A 15 1.91 -19.15 -5.22
C TYR A 15 2.14 -19.40 -3.73
N MET A 16 1.06 -19.50 -2.95
CA MET A 16 1.14 -19.67 -1.49
C MET A 16 1.91 -20.93 -1.09
N ASP A 17 1.79 -22.01 -1.87
CA ASP A 17 2.50 -23.27 -1.63
C ASP A 17 3.99 -23.20 -1.99
N ARG A 18 4.40 -22.18 -2.76
CA ARG A 18 5.77 -21.99 -3.27
C ARG A 18 6.58 -20.98 -2.47
N MET A 19 5.95 -20.17 -1.63
CA MET A 19 6.59 -19.02 -0.95
C MET A 19 7.83 -19.37 -0.10
N ALA A 20 7.96 -20.61 0.37
CA ALA A 20 9.13 -21.03 1.15
C ALA A 20 10.30 -21.57 0.29
N ILE A 21 10.11 -21.70 -1.03
CA ILE A 21 11.09 -22.29 -1.94
C ILE A 21 12.05 -21.22 -2.44
N ASP A 22 13.36 -21.47 -2.34
CA ASP A 22 14.37 -20.64 -2.98
C ASP A 22 14.29 -20.79 -4.51
N LEU A 23 14.22 -19.67 -5.22
CA LEU A 23 14.21 -19.60 -6.68
C LEU A 23 15.28 -18.61 -7.16
N LYS A 24 15.97 -18.99 -8.23
CA LYS A 24 16.77 -18.03 -9.01
C LYS A 24 15.83 -17.04 -9.68
N PRO A 25 16.28 -15.79 -9.94
CA PRO A 25 15.45 -14.80 -10.63
C PRO A 25 14.83 -15.31 -11.93
N ILE A 26 15.60 -16.05 -12.74
CA ILE A 26 15.08 -16.62 -14.00
C ILE A 26 13.97 -17.65 -13.79
N GLU A 27 14.04 -18.48 -12.75
CA GLU A 27 13.01 -19.50 -12.46
C GLU A 27 11.68 -18.84 -12.09
N MET A 28 11.72 -17.73 -11.34
CA MET A 28 10.54 -16.92 -11.05
C MET A 28 9.99 -16.24 -12.32
N VAL A 29 10.86 -15.69 -13.18
CA VAL A 29 10.43 -15.12 -14.46
C VAL A 29 9.76 -16.19 -15.32
N GLU A 30 10.30 -17.39 -15.38
CA GLU A 30 9.72 -18.52 -16.12
C GLU A 30 8.35 -18.94 -15.59
N TYR A 31 8.13 -18.81 -14.29
CA TYR A 31 6.86 -19.14 -13.65
C TYR A 31 5.70 -18.24 -14.13
N PHE A 32 5.93 -16.93 -14.34
CA PHE A 32 4.86 -16.02 -14.76
C PHE A 32 4.93 -15.56 -16.23
N LYS A 33 6.04 -15.75 -16.96
CA LYS A 33 6.23 -15.16 -18.33
C LYS A 33 5.17 -15.57 -19.36
N ASN A 34 4.58 -16.76 -19.22
CA ASN A 34 3.62 -17.32 -20.16
C ASN A 34 2.15 -17.13 -19.71
N GLN A 35 1.92 -16.43 -18.59
CA GLN A 35 0.57 -16.14 -18.14
C GLN A 35 -0.11 -15.13 -19.07
N PRO A 36 -1.42 -15.24 -19.30
CA PRO A 36 -2.13 -14.28 -20.14
C PRO A 36 -2.07 -12.87 -19.53
N MET A 37 -1.99 -11.88 -20.40
CA MET A 37 -2.10 -10.48 -19.97
C MET A 37 -3.50 -10.22 -19.40
N ARG A 38 -3.55 -9.52 -18.27
CA ARG A 38 -4.78 -9.12 -17.57
C ARG A 38 -5.55 -8.02 -18.31
N PHE A 39 -4.80 -7.17 -19.03
CA PHE A 39 -5.31 -6.06 -19.84
C PHE A 39 -4.19 -5.53 -20.74
N GLU A 40 -4.57 -4.70 -21.72
CA GLU A 40 -3.63 -4.03 -22.62
C GLU A 40 -2.75 -3.01 -21.86
N PRO A 41 -1.42 -2.99 -22.07
CA PRO A 41 -0.53 -2.07 -21.37
C PRO A 41 -0.98 -0.60 -21.45
N GLY A 42 -0.96 0.10 -20.32
CA GLY A 42 -1.33 1.51 -20.20
C GLY A 42 -2.84 1.79 -20.13
N THR A 43 -3.70 0.78 -20.29
CA THR A 43 -5.16 0.98 -20.27
C THR A 43 -5.80 0.89 -18.89
N LYS A 44 -5.13 0.23 -17.93
CA LYS A 44 -5.58 0.09 -16.55
C LYS A 44 -4.41 0.15 -15.58
N TRP A 45 -4.71 0.45 -14.32
CA TRP A 45 -3.79 0.33 -13.20
C TRP A 45 -4.15 -0.91 -12.37
N GLU A 46 -3.17 -1.78 -12.12
CA GLU A 46 -3.30 -2.95 -11.23
C GLU A 46 -1.93 -3.22 -10.61
N TYR A 47 -1.81 -3.06 -9.28
CA TYR A 47 -0.54 -3.22 -8.56
C TYR A 47 0.14 -4.56 -8.89
N ASN A 48 1.43 -4.53 -9.21
CA ASN A 48 2.08 -5.68 -9.83
C ASN A 48 3.50 -5.95 -9.32
N ASN A 49 3.66 -7.05 -8.58
CA ASN A 49 4.97 -7.47 -8.07
C ASN A 49 5.86 -8.04 -9.19
N SER A 50 5.29 -8.73 -10.18
CA SER A 50 6.06 -9.25 -11.33
C SER A 50 6.77 -8.13 -12.09
N GLY A 51 6.14 -6.97 -12.24
CA GLY A 51 6.74 -5.79 -12.87
C GLY A 51 8.00 -5.31 -12.15
N TYR A 52 7.94 -5.18 -10.81
CA TYR A 52 9.12 -4.80 -10.01
C TYR A 52 10.18 -5.90 -9.94
N PHE A 53 9.76 -7.17 -9.97
CA PHE A 53 10.66 -8.31 -10.08
C PHE A 53 11.48 -8.24 -11.38
N LEU A 54 10.82 -8.01 -12.51
CA LEU A 54 11.49 -7.83 -13.81
C LEU A 54 12.46 -6.65 -13.82
N LEU A 55 12.12 -5.53 -13.17
CA LEU A 55 13.03 -4.38 -13.08
C LEU A 55 14.33 -4.73 -12.33
N GLY A 56 14.25 -5.51 -11.25
CA GLY A 56 15.43 -6.03 -10.57
C GLY A 56 16.26 -6.94 -11.46
N TYR A 57 15.60 -7.86 -12.19
CA TYR A 57 16.28 -8.78 -13.09
C TYR A 57 16.97 -8.04 -14.25
N ILE A 58 16.34 -6.99 -14.79
CA ILE A 58 16.94 -6.11 -15.80
C ILE A 58 18.20 -5.42 -15.25
N ILE A 59 18.19 -4.97 -14.00
CA ILE A 59 19.39 -4.39 -13.36
C ILE A 59 20.52 -5.43 -13.34
N GLU A 60 20.25 -6.69 -13.00
CA GLU A 60 21.28 -7.73 -13.04
C GLU A 60 21.82 -7.96 -14.45
N GLN A 61 20.94 -8.05 -15.45
CA GLN A 61 21.36 -8.26 -16.84
C GLN A 61 22.23 -7.12 -17.38
N ILE A 62 21.94 -5.88 -16.98
CA ILE A 62 22.70 -4.70 -17.42
C ILE A 62 24.04 -4.59 -16.68
N THR A 63 24.04 -4.87 -15.38
CA THR A 63 25.19 -4.57 -14.51
C THR A 63 26.13 -5.76 -14.31
N GLY A 64 25.65 -6.98 -14.56
CA GLY A 64 26.36 -8.23 -14.26
C GLY A 64 26.46 -8.56 -12.76
N LYS A 65 25.81 -7.77 -11.89
CA LYS A 65 25.78 -7.96 -10.44
C LYS A 65 24.44 -8.54 -10.03
N THR A 66 24.40 -9.28 -8.92
CA THR A 66 23.11 -9.61 -8.31
C THR A 66 22.43 -8.32 -7.82
N TYR A 67 21.10 -8.32 -7.73
CA TYR A 67 20.35 -7.16 -7.27
C TYR A 67 20.75 -6.76 -5.84
N GLY A 68 21.00 -7.75 -4.97
CA GLY A 68 21.48 -7.51 -3.61
C GLY A 68 22.83 -6.79 -3.58
N GLU A 69 23.80 -7.24 -4.38
CA GLU A 69 25.11 -6.57 -4.52
C GLU A 69 24.97 -5.16 -5.08
N TYR A 70 24.14 -4.98 -6.12
CA TYR A 70 23.91 -3.68 -6.72
C TYR A 70 23.34 -2.68 -5.70
N ILE A 71 22.33 -3.07 -4.92
CA ILE A 71 21.72 -2.19 -3.92
C ILE A 71 22.69 -1.90 -2.78
N GLU A 72 23.43 -2.90 -2.31
CA GLU A 72 24.42 -2.70 -1.24
C GLU A 72 25.51 -1.71 -1.64
N GLU A 73 26.04 -1.83 -2.86
CA GLU A 73 27.14 -0.99 -3.34
C GLU A 73 26.72 0.42 -3.76
N ASN A 74 25.54 0.57 -4.36
CA ASN A 74 25.09 1.86 -4.91
C ASN A 74 24.25 2.67 -3.93
N PHE A 75 23.66 2.02 -2.91
CA PHE A 75 22.77 2.70 -1.96
C PHE A 75 23.22 2.48 -0.51
N PHE A 76 23.31 1.25 -0.01
CA PHE A 76 23.51 1.06 1.44
C PHE A 76 24.87 1.55 1.93
N LYS A 77 25.96 1.16 1.27
CA LYS A 77 27.33 1.58 1.64
C LYS A 77 27.55 3.09 1.46
N PRO A 78 27.24 3.72 0.31
CA PRO A 78 27.49 5.14 0.11
C PRO A 78 26.69 6.05 1.05
N LEU A 79 25.52 5.59 1.51
CA LEU A 79 24.65 6.35 2.40
C LEU A 79 24.86 6.06 3.88
N GLY A 80 25.77 5.15 4.23
CA GLY A 80 25.99 4.75 5.61
C GLY A 80 24.77 4.05 6.24
N MET A 81 24.00 3.31 5.44
CA MET A 81 22.86 2.51 5.89
C MET A 81 23.35 1.14 6.41
N SER A 82 24.06 1.16 7.54
CA SER A 82 24.73 -0.01 8.10
C SER A 82 23.81 -1.10 8.66
N ASN A 83 22.52 -0.80 8.81
CA ASN A 83 21.48 -1.72 9.30
C ASN A 83 20.48 -2.05 8.18
N SER A 84 20.89 -1.91 6.92
CA SER A 84 20.10 -2.24 5.74
C SER A 84 20.76 -3.34 4.94
N PHE A 85 19.96 -4.34 4.58
CA PHE A 85 20.44 -5.57 3.98
C PHE A 85 19.48 -6.04 2.88
N TYR A 86 20.03 -6.68 1.86
CA TYR A 86 19.22 -7.55 1.04
C TYR A 86 18.83 -8.78 1.86
N GLY A 87 17.54 -9.10 1.89
CA GLY A 87 16.96 -10.12 2.76
C GLY A 87 17.56 -11.50 2.55
N SER A 88 17.87 -12.16 3.66
CA SER A 88 18.41 -13.52 3.68
C SER A 88 18.09 -14.19 5.01
N ASP A 89 17.76 -15.48 4.95
CA ASP A 89 17.64 -16.39 6.08
C ASP A 89 19.01 -16.87 6.61
N LYS A 90 20.03 -16.89 5.74
CA LYS A 90 21.41 -17.34 6.05
C LYS A 90 22.22 -16.31 6.83
N ARG A 91 21.98 -15.01 6.61
CA ARG A 91 22.74 -13.94 7.26
C ARG A 91 22.34 -13.80 8.73
N ILE A 92 23.32 -13.86 9.63
CA ILE A 92 23.12 -13.49 11.03
C ILE A 92 23.09 -11.96 11.13
N ILE A 93 21.96 -11.43 11.57
CA ILE A 93 21.74 -9.99 11.74
C ILE A 93 21.43 -9.75 13.23
N LYS A 94 22.29 -8.97 13.90
CA LYS A 94 22.07 -8.59 15.29
C LYS A 94 20.81 -7.71 15.39
N ASN A 95 19.98 -7.94 16.41
CA ASN A 95 18.72 -7.21 16.65
C ASN A 95 17.70 -7.31 15.50
N ARG A 96 17.75 -8.37 14.69
CA ARG A 96 16.69 -8.65 13.71
C ARG A 96 15.40 -8.98 14.46
N ALA A 97 14.32 -8.30 14.12
CA ALA A 97 13.00 -8.63 14.62
C ALA A 97 12.50 -9.94 14.00
N ASP A 98 11.86 -10.78 14.81
CA ASP A 98 11.07 -11.91 14.31
C ASP A 98 9.67 -11.42 13.89
N GLY A 99 9.12 -12.07 12.87
CA GLY A 99 7.83 -11.70 12.28
C GLY A 99 6.69 -12.53 12.85
N TYR A 100 5.57 -11.88 13.15
CA TYR A 100 4.42 -12.49 13.82
C TYR A 100 3.12 -12.38 13.01
N CYS A 101 2.16 -13.24 13.31
CA CYS A 101 0.78 -13.15 12.88
C CYS A 101 -0.16 -13.44 14.07
N TYR A 102 -1.47 -13.26 13.88
CA TYR A 102 -2.47 -13.77 14.82
C TYR A 102 -2.90 -15.18 14.41
N GLY A 103 -2.73 -16.13 15.32
CA GLY A 103 -3.30 -17.48 15.26
C GLY A 103 -4.41 -17.67 16.29
N GLU A 104 -4.82 -18.93 16.50
CA GLU A 104 -5.92 -19.28 17.39
C GLU A 104 -5.64 -18.91 18.86
N ASN A 105 -4.36 -18.92 19.26
CA ASN A 105 -3.95 -18.70 20.65
C ASN A 105 -3.29 -17.33 20.89
N GLY A 106 -3.50 -16.37 19.98
CA GLY A 106 -2.88 -15.05 20.04
C GLY A 106 -1.74 -14.89 19.05
N PHE A 107 -0.66 -14.22 19.46
CA PHE A 107 0.48 -13.99 18.57
C PHE A 107 1.28 -15.27 18.36
N GLU A 108 1.54 -15.59 17.09
CA GLU A 108 2.31 -16.75 16.66
C GLU A 108 3.40 -16.30 15.66
N ASN A 109 4.46 -17.10 15.50
CA ASN A 109 5.46 -16.84 14.47
C ASN A 109 4.83 -16.94 13.09
N ALA A 110 5.13 -15.98 12.22
CA ALA A 110 4.64 -15.99 10.85
C ALA A 110 5.23 -17.16 10.05
N LYS A 111 4.51 -17.59 9.02
CA LYS A 111 4.96 -18.65 8.12
C LYS A 111 6.26 -18.23 7.42
N PRO A 112 7.22 -19.15 7.22
CA PRO A 112 8.46 -18.84 6.54
C PRO A 112 8.20 -18.35 5.10
N LEU A 113 9.03 -17.40 4.66
CA LEU A 113 9.05 -16.85 3.32
C LEU A 113 10.51 -16.82 2.86
N SER A 114 10.80 -17.41 1.70
CA SER A 114 12.11 -17.25 1.08
C SER A 114 12.25 -15.83 0.56
N MET A 115 13.34 -15.15 0.94
CA MET A 115 13.64 -13.79 0.46
C MET A 115 14.06 -13.75 -1.02
N THR A 116 14.15 -14.90 -1.70
CA THR A 116 14.26 -14.91 -3.17
C THR A 116 12.91 -14.69 -3.84
N GLN A 117 11.79 -14.86 -3.13
CA GLN A 117 10.44 -14.76 -3.69
C GLN A 117 10.03 -13.31 -3.93
N PRO A 118 10.08 -12.37 -2.95
CA PRO A 118 9.78 -10.97 -3.23
C PRO A 118 10.87 -10.31 -4.08
N TYR A 119 12.13 -10.77 -3.95
CA TYR A 119 13.30 -10.25 -4.67
C TYR A 119 13.34 -8.70 -4.66
N SER A 120 13.50 -8.05 -5.82
CA SER A 120 13.48 -6.59 -5.97
C SER A 120 12.13 -5.92 -5.70
N ALA A 121 11.03 -6.69 -5.61
CA ALA A 121 9.72 -6.15 -5.28
C ALA A 121 9.49 -5.98 -3.77
N GLY A 122 10.30 -6.59 -2.89
CA GLY A 122 10.03 -6.51 -1.45
C GLY A 122 11.07 -7.09 -0.48
N SER A 123 12.27 -7.44 -0.92
CA SER A 123 13.21 -8.19 -0.05
C SER A 123 14.20 -7.34 0.74
N ILE A 124 14.10 -6.02 0.72
CA ILE A 124 14.99 -5.17 1.51
C ILE A 124 14.56 -5.23 2.99
N GLN A 125 15.53 -5.49 3.86
CA GLN A 125 15.39 -5.40 5.31
C GLN A 125 16.13 -4.15 5.79
N SER A 126 15.51 -3.34 6.64
CA SER A 126 16.08 -2.06 7.08
C SER A 126 15.53 -1.63 8.44
N THR A 127 15.91 -0.43 8.88
CA THR A 127 15.43 0.28 10.07
C THR A 127 14.83 1.62 9.67
N VAL A 128 14.02 2.24 10.52
CA VAL A 128 13.45 3.56 10.22
C VAL A 128 14.54 4.63 10.14
N GLU A 129 15.64 4.48 10.89
CA GLU A 129 16.79 5.38 10.87
C GLU A 129 17.55 5.30 9.54
N ASP A 130 17.80 4.10 9.02
CA ASP A 130 18.45 3.94 7.73
C ASP A 130 17.54 4.35 6.57
N LEU A 131 16.23 4.06 6.66
CA LEU A 131 15.27 4.54 5.68
C LEU A 131 15.23 6.07 5.64
N PHE A 132 15.37 6.74 6.79
CA PHE A 132 15.48 8.20 6.85
C PHE A 132 16.77 8.72 6.19
N LYS A 133 17.91 8.04 6.35
CA LYS A 133 19.16 8.38 5.62
C LYS A 133 18.95 8.28 4.11
N TRP A 134 18.31 7.22 3.65
CA TRP A 134 17.96 7.04 2.24
C TRP A 134 17.03 8.12 1.73
N HIS A 135 15.98 8.44 2.48
CA HIS A 135 15.04 9.51 2.17
C HIS A 135 15.77 10.86 2.03
N HIS A 136 16.61 11.23 2.99
CA HIS A 136 17.41 12.45 2.90
C HIS A 136 18.34 12.44 1.68
N ALA A 137 18.98 11.32 1.35
CA ALA A 137 19.84 11.21 0.17
C ALA A 137 19.06 11.35 -1.15
N LEU A 138 17.85 10.81 -1.21
CA LEU A 138 16.95 10.91 -2.35
C LEU A 138 16.53 12.36 -2.59
N HIS A 139 16.06 13.05 -1.54
CA HIS A 139 15.55 14.42 -1.62
C HIS A 139 16.65 15.49 -1.72
N SER A 140 17.89 15.16 -1.34
CA SER A 140 19.09 15.98 -1.65
C SER A 140 19.69 15.69 -3.04
N TYR A 141 19.00 14.88 -3.87
CA TYR A 141 19.40 14.53 -5.23
C TYR A 141 20.79 13.87 -5.35
N LYS A 142 21.24 13.22 -4.27
CA LYS A 142 22.52 12.47 -4.27
C LYS A 142 22.42 11.14 -5.01
N LEU A 143 21.23 10.55 -5.05
CA LEU A 143 20.98 9.26 -5.68
C LEU A 143 20.55 9.37 -7.14
N VAL A 144 19.70 10.34 -7.44
CA VAL A 144 19.14 10.56 -8.78
C VAL A 144 18.99 12.05 -9.04
N LYS A 145 19.05 12.44 -10.32
CA LYS A 145 18.83 13.82 -10.74
C LYS A 145 17.42 14.28 -10.36
N LYS A 146 17.27 15.58 -10.07
CA LYS A 146 15.99 16.21 -9.73
C LYS A 146 14.91 15.93 -10.78
N GLU A 147 15.26 15.97 -12.07
CA GLU A 147 14.32 15.74 -13.18
C GLU A 147 13.86 14.28 -13.23
N THR A 148 14.74 13.33 -12.88
CA THR A 148 14.39 11.91 -12.78
C THR A 148 13.47 11.66 -11.59
N LEU A 149 13.75 12.28 -10.44
CA LEU A 149 12.93 12.14 -9.25
C LEU A 149 11.53 12.76 -9.44
N ALA A 150 11.45 13.91 -10.12
CA ALA A 150 10.18 14.54 -10.46
C ALA A 150 9.26 13.60 -11.26
N LYS A 151 9.81 12.84 -12.21
CA LYS A 151 9.04 11.81 -12.94
C LYS A 151 8.52 10.72 -12.02
N ALA A 152 9.30 10.31 -11.02
CA ALA A 152 8.88 9.28 -10.06
C ALA A 152 7.70 9.73 -9.19
N PHE A 153 7.57 11.04 -8.94
CA PHE A 153 6.50 11.65 -8.13
C PHE A 153 5.36 12.25 -8.95
N THR A 154 5.29 11.94 -10.25
CA THR A 154 4.18 12.39 -11.10
C THR A 154 3.17 11.26 -11.26
N ARG A 155 1.87 11.59 -11.11
CA ARG A 155 0.76 10.67 -11.38
C ARG A 155 0.85 10.15 -12.81
N TYR A 156 0.78 8.84 -12.99
CA TYR A 156 0.76 8.27 -14.33
C TYR A 156 -0.62 8.45 -14.97
N LYS A 157 -0.65 8.85 -16.25
CA LYS A 157 -1.87 9.03 -17.04
C LYS A 157 -2.12 7.80 -17.92
N LEU A 158 -3.29 7.18 -17.76
CA LEU A 158 -3.74 6.04 -18.56
C LEU A 158 -4.05 6.47 -20.01
N ALA A 159 -4.17 5.48 -20.89
CA ALA A 159 -4.44 5.70 -22.31
C ALA A 159 -5.76 6.45 -22.58
N ASN A 160 -6.75 6.30 -21.70
CA ASN A 160 -8.04 7.02 -21.75
C ASN A 160 -7.95 8.45 -21.19
N GLY A 161 -6.81 8.86 -20.66
CA GLY A 161 -6.57 10.18 -20.09
C GLY A 161 -6.85 10.30 -18.59
N GLU A 162 -7.29 9.25 -17.91
CA GLU A 162 -7.45 9.24 -16.45
C GLU A 162 -6.08 9.23 -15.74
N GLU A 163 -5.97 9.92 -14.63
CA GLU A 163 -4.78 9.89 -13.78
C GLU A 163 -4.89 8.78 -12.73
N THR A 164 -3.77 8.12 -12.45
CA THR A 164 -3.62 7.17 -11.36
C THR A 164 -2.99 7.86 -10.16
N ASP A 165 -3.30 7.42 -8.94
CA ASP A 165 -2.64 7.89 -7.72
C ASP A 165 -1.26 7.22 -7.49
N TYR A 166 -0.52 6.96 -8.57
CA TYR A 166 0.74 6.24 -8.50
C TYR A 166 1.77 6.73 -9.53
N GLY A 167 3.04 6.79 -9.11
CA GLY A 167 4.18 7.17 -9.92
C GLY A 167 5.15 6.02 -10.21
N TYR A 168 6.46 6.27 -10.12
CA TYR A 168 7.48 5.24 -10.19
C TYR A 168 7.81 4.71 -8.80
N GLY A 169 6.95 3.85 -8.27
CA GLY A 169 7.15 3.16 -6.99
C GLY A 169 6.59 3.90 -5.79
N TRP A 170 5.69 4.85 -6.04
CA TRP A 170 5.15 5.75 -5.03
C TRP A 170 3.65 5.92 -5.22
N GLY A 171 2.90 5.74 -4.15
CA GLY A 171 1.56 6.27 -4.01
C GLY A 171 1.60 7.79 -3.87
N LEU A 172 0.61 8.46 -4.46
CA LEU A 172 0.50 9.91 -4.49
C LEU A 172 -0.87 10.31 -3.92
N GLY A 173 -0.87 10.74 -2.68
CA GLY A 173 -2.08 11.00 -1.90
C GLY A 173 -2.20 12.42 -1.38
N ILE A 174 -3.17 12.62 -0.50
CA ILE A 174 -3.40 13.86 0.23
C ILE A 174 -3.83 13.50 1.66
N ILE A 175 -3.27 14.19 2.65
CA ILE A 175 -3.69 14.09 4.05
C ILE A 175 -3.89 15.49 4.60
N GLN A 176 -5.10 15.76 5.11
CA GLN A 176 -5.45 17.05 5.72
C GLN A 176 -5.11 18.24 4.82
N GLY A 177 -5.38 18.07 3.51
CA GLY A 177 -5.12 19.06 2.46
C GLY A 177 -3.67 19.13 1.97
N SER A 178 -2.74 18.37 2.54
CA SER A 178 -1.31 18.40 2.18
C SER A 178 -0.95 17.17 1.33
N PRO A 179 -0.21 17.32 0.22
CA PRO A 179 0.13 16.21 -0.66
C PRO A 179 1.04 15.19 0.04
N THR A 180 0.93 13.91 -0.32
CA THR A 180 1.78 12.84 0.20
C THR A 180 2.43 12.05 -0.91
N ILE A 181 3.65 11.60 -0.66
CA ILE A 181 4.37 10.59 -1.42
C ILE A 181 4.63 9.44 -0.46
N ASP A 182 4.09 8.27 -0.75
CA ASP A 182 4.11 7.17 0.20
C ASP A 182 4.26 5.80 -0.43
N HIS A 183 4.67 4.83 0.39
CA HIS A 183 4.62 3.44 0.01
C HIS A 183 4.47 2.56 1.25
N GLY A 184 3.56 1.60 1.16
CA GLY A 184 3.41 0.53 2.15
C GLY A 184 4.28 -0.67 1.80
N GLY A 185 4.45 -1.58 2.75
CA GLY A 185 5.08 -2.87 2.51
C GLY A 185 4.43 -3.94 3.35
N GLY A 186 4.41 -5.16 2.83
CA GLY A 186 3.86 -6.31 3.51
C GLY A 186 4.51 -7.59 3.01
N ILE A 187 5.05 -8.37 3.94
CA ILE A 187 5.49 -9.74 3.74
C ILE A 187 5.09 -10.56 4.97
N ASN A 188 5.32 -11.86 4.95
CA ASN A 188 5.02 -12.70 6.09
C ASN A 188 5.72 -12.17 7.36
N GLY A 189 4.94 -11.90 8.39
CA GLY A 189 5.36 -11.39 9.68
C GLY A 189 5.59 -9.89 9.77
N PHE A 190 5.51 -9.12 8.67
CA PHE A 190 5.91 -7.71 8.68
C PHE A 190 5.00 -6.82 7.85
N LYS A 191 4.72 -5.63 8.38
CA LYS A 191 4.06 -4.53 7.66
C LYS A 191 4.82 -3.24 7.88
N THR A 192 4.95 -2.43 6.83
CA THR A 192 5.63 -1.13 6.89
C THR A 192 4.81 -0.06 6.20
N MET A 193 5.00 1.19 6.63
CA MET A 193 4.51 2.37 5.94
C MET A 193 5.58 3.45 6.04
N ALA A 194 5.89 4.08 4.91
CA ALA A 194 6.68 5.30 4.87
C ALA A 194 5.96 6.35 4.03
N MET A 195 6.01 7.59 4.48
CA MET A 195 5.39 8.71 3.78
C MET A 195 6.17 10.00 3.96
N PHE A 196 6.07 10.85 2.95
CA PHE A 196 6.67 12.16 2.91
C PHE A 196 5.63 13.21 2.50
N LEU A 197 5.60 14.31 3.24
CA LEU A 197 4.79 15.49 2.96
C LEU A 197 5.75 16.59 2.46
N PRO A 198 5.86 16.80 1.13
CA PRO A 198 6.88 17.67 0.55
C PRO A 198 6.66 19.16 0.83
N GLU A 199 5.43 19.60 1.11
CA GLU A 199 5.16 21.01 1.41
C GLU A 199 5.64 21.39 2.82
N GLU A 200 5.51 20.47 3.77
CA GLU A 200 5.93 20.66 5.17
C GLU A 200 7.31 20.10 5.50
N ASP A 201 7.96 19.41 4.57
CA ASP A 201 9.24 18.69 4.77
C ASP A 201 9.17 17.69 5.94
N VAL A 202 8.09 16.90 5.98
CA VAL A 202 7.85 15.91 7.03
C VAL A 202 7.94 14.50 6.47
N PHE A 203 8.86 13.70 6.99
CA PHE A 203 8.95 12.26 6.74
C PHE A 203 8.48 11.46 7.97
N ALA A 204 7.58 10.51 7.76
CA ALA A 204 7.12 9.59 8.79
C ALA A 204 7.26 8.14 8.29
N ALA A 205 7.83 7.27 9.12
CA ALA A 205 7.94 5.84 8.85
C ALA A 205 7.56 5.03 10.08
N VAL A 206 6.78 3.96 9.87
CA VAL A 206 6.33 3.05 10.92
C VAL A 206 6.48 1.62 10.43
N PHE A 207 7.29 0.84 11.14
CA PHE A 207 7.50 -0.58 10.87
C PHE A 207 6.84 -1.41 11.98
N SER A 208 6.18 -2.49 11.58
CA SER A 208 5.54 -3.46 12.46
C SER A 208 6.05 -4.85 12.11
N ASN A 209 6.41 -5.61 13.14
CA ASN A 209 6.74 -7.04 13.01
C ASN A 209 5.51 -7.93 13.27
N CYS A 210 4.32 -7.45 12.91
CA CYS A 210 3.16 -8.30 12.77
C CYS A 210 2.36 -8.02 11.49
N GLU A 211 1.86 -9.07 10.85
CA GLU A 211 0.84 -9.01 9.78
C GLU A 211 -0.53 -8.50 10.29
N CYS A 212 -0.69 -8.34 11.59
CA CYS A 212 -1.91 -7.99 12.31
C CYS A 212 -2.65 -6.76 11.75
N SER A 213 -2.04 -5.58 11.89
CA SER A 213 -2.66 -4.28 11.60
C SER A 213 -1.76 -3.45 10.71
N SER A 214 -2.36 -2.70 9.80
CA SER A 214 -1.60 -1.81 8.92
C SER A 214 -0.98 -0.67 9.74
N PRO A 215 0.33 -0.40 9.60
CA PRO A 215 0.95 0.76 10.24
C PRO A 215 0.55 2.09 9.57
N LYS A 216 -0.20 2.05 8.46
CA LYS A 216 -0.67 3.24 7.73
C LYS A 216 -1.42 4.22 8.63
N GLU A 217 -2.33 3.74 9.47
CA GLU A 217 -3.07 4.61 10.39
C GLU A 217 -2.14 5.38 11.33
N ILE A 218 -1.17 4.70 11.92
CA ILE A 218 -0.20 5.31 12.84
C ILE A 218 0.66 6.33 12.09
N ALA A 219 1.19 5.97 10.92
CA ALA A 219 2.02 6.86 10.11
C ALA A 219 1.26 8.13 9.71
N VAL A 220 0.00 8.00 9.27
CA VAL A 220 -0.87 9.12 8.92
C VAL A 220 -1.14 10.00 10.13
N LYS A 221 -1.51 9.43 11.29
CA LYS A 221 -1.75 10.21 12.52
C LYS A 221 -0.49 10.94 13.00
N LEU A 222 0.68 10.30 12.92
CA LEU A 222 1.97 10.92 13.24
C LEU A 222 2.26 12.11 12.31
N ALA A 223 2.13 11.92 11.00
CA ALA A 223 2.35 12.99 10.02
C ALA A 223 1.35 14.15 10.21
N ALA A 224 0.06 13.84 10.31
CA ALA A 224 -1.02 14.80 10.50
C ALA A 224 -0.85 15.61 11.80
N HIS A 225 -0.45 14.96 12.89
CA HIS A 225 -0.13 15.63 14.15
C HIS A 225 1.09 16.56 14.01
N THR A 226 2.14 16.10 13.33
CA THR A 226 3.40 16.85 13.12
C THR A 226 3.16 18.14 12.32
N ILE A 227 2.25 18.13 11.34
CA ILE A 227 1.88 19.32 10.56
C ILE A 227 0.80 20.20 11.24
N GLY A 228 0.45 19.92 12.49
CA GLY A 228 -0.54 20.70 13.25
C GLY A 228 -2.00 20.49 12.81
N LYS A 229 -2.31 19.41 12.09
CA LYS A 229 -3.65 19.06 11.60
C LYS A 229 -4.07 17.65 12.06
N PRO A 230 -4.10 17.35 13.37
CA PRO A 230 -4.33 15.99 13.87
C PRO A 230 -5.65 15.40 13.39
N ILE A 231 -5.66 14.10 13.07
CA ILE A 231 -6.88 13.33 12.79
C ILE A 231 -7.40 12.78 14.11
N ASN A 232 -8.50 13.35 14.60
CA ASN A 232 -9.12 12.91 15.84
C ASN A 232 -9.90 11.62 15.62
N SER A 233 -9.72 10.65 16.53
CA SER A 233 -10.48 9.41 16.48
C SER A 233 -11.89 9.66 17.05
N GLN A 234 -12.91 9.31 16.29
CA GLN A 234 -14.29 9.30 16.77
C GLN A 234 -14.54 8.06 17.63
N ALA A 235 -15.56 8.13 18.49
CA ALA A 235 -15.96 6.97 19.29
C ALA A 235 -16.47 5.87 18.36
N GLU A 236 -15.83 4.71 18.39
CA GLU A 236 -16.23 3.55 17.60
C GLU A 236 -17.26 2.72 18.37
N ILE A 237 -18.35 2.35 17.70
CA ILE A 237 -19.32 1.37 18.19
C ILE A 237 -19.25 0.09 17.36
N LYS A 238 -19.60 -1.05 17.97
CA LYS A 238 -19.81 -2.29 17.24
C LYS A 238 -21.25 -2.36 16.76
N LEU A 239 -21.44 -2.76 15.51
CA LEU A 239 -22.75 -3.00 14.91
C LEU A 239 -22.90 -4.47 14.56
N ASP A 240 -24.14 -4.96 14.62
CA ASP A 240 -24.48 -6.31 14.19
C ASP A 240 -24.22 -6.50 12.69
N GLU A 241 -23.80 -7.70 12.31
CA GLU A 241 -23.49 -8.03 10.93
C GLU A 241 -24.67 -7.82 9.96
N GLU A 242 -25.89 -8.05 10.42
CA GLU A 242 -27.09 -7.84 9.60
C GLU A 242 -27.32 -6.35 9.32
N ILE A 243 -26.99 -5.46 10.26
CA ILE A 243 -27.03 -4.02 10.05
C ILE A 243 -25.95 -3.63 9.02
N LEU A 244 -24.72 -4.09 9.19
CA LEU A 244 -23.61 -3.80 8.26
C LEU A 244 -23.93 -4.24 6.83
N LYS A 245 -24.58 -5.40 6.69
CA LYS A 245 -25.00 -5.94 5.39
C LYS A 245 -25.92 -4.99 4.63
N THR A 246 -26.79 -4.24 5.32
CA THR A 246 -27.70 -3.27 4.68
C THR A 246 -26.97 -2.15 3.92
N TYR A 247 -25.75 -1.81 4.36
CA TYR A 247 -24.92 -0.76 3.76
C TYR A 247 -24.11 -1.24 2.57
N THR A 248 -23.99 -2.55 2.34
CA THR A 248 -23.25 -3.07 1.18
C THR A 248 -23.92 -2.66 -0.13
N GLY A 249 -23.11 -2.34 -1.14
CA GLY A 249 -23.62 -1.86 -2.43
C GLY A 249 -22.63 -1.02 -3.20
N VAL A 250 -23.09 -0.45 -4.31
CA VAL A 250 -22.32 0.56 -5.08
C VAL A 250 -23.04 1.88 -4.98
N TYR A 251 -22.30 2.92 -4.60
CA TYR A 251 -22.80 4.28 -4.40
C TYR A 251 -22.17 5.20 -5.44
N GLU A 252 -22.99 5.77 -6.30
CA GLU A 252 -22.61 6.60 -7.44
C GLU A 252 -22.69 8.08 -7.07
N ILE A 253 -21.59 8.82 -7.24
CA ILE A 253 -21.55 10.29 -7.13
C ILE A 253 -21.69 10.90 -8.53
N THR A 254 -20.91 10.39 -9.49
CA THR A 254 -21.05 10.65 -10.93
C THR A 254 -20.93 9.32 -11.69
N PRO A 255 -21.32 9.26 -12.99
CA PRO A 255 -21.14 8.04 -13.78
C PRO A 255 -19.70 7.51 -13.81
N GLU A 256 -18.71 8.39 -13.67
CA GLU A 256 -17.28 8.07 -13.67
C GLU A 256 -16.72 7.85 -12.26
N PHE A 257 -17.42 8.29 -11.21
CA PHE A 257 -16.96 8.22 -9.83
C PHE A 257 -17.99 7.59 -8.89
N SER A 258 -17.66 6.40 -8.40
CA SER A 258 -18.45 5.67 -7.42
C SER A 258 -17.56 5.11 -6.33
N PHE A 259 -18.16 4.67 -5.22
CA PHE A 259 -17.49 3.83 -4.26
C PHE A 259 -18.30 2.58 -3.98
N LYS A 260 -17.58 1.47 -3.82
CA LYS A 260 -18.14 0.18 -3.45
C LYS A 260 -18.01 0.01 -1.95
N VAL A 261 -19.09 -0.42 -1.30
CA VAL A 261 -19.12 -0.80 0.11
C VAL A 261 -19.27 -2.31 0.19
N THR A 262 -18.33 -2.98 0.86
CA THR A 262 -18.32 -4.44 1.03
C THR A 262 -18.22 -4.82 2.50
N LYS A 263 -18.86 -5.93 2.87
CA LYS A 263 -18.68 -6.55 4.19
C LYS A 263 -17.69 -7.69 4.09
N GLU A 264 -16.73 -7.74 4.98
CA GLU A 264 -15.82 -8.87 5.17
C GLU A 264 -15.83 -9.21 6.67
N GLN A 265 -16.43 -10.35 7.02
CA GLN A 265 -16.70 -10.73 8.42
C GLN A 265 -17.52 -9.63 9.15
N GLU A 266 -17.05 -9.18 10.32
CA GLU A 266 -17.66 -8.13 11.14
C GLU A 266 -17.28 -6.70 10.71
N LYS A 267 -16.65 -6.54 9.54
CA LYS A 267 -16.07 -5.27 9.11
C LYS A 267 -16.68 -4.77 7.81
N LEU A 268 -16.79 -3.45 7.70
CA LEU A 268 -17.23 -2.77 6.50
C LEU A 268 -16.03 -2.09 5.83
N PHE A 269 -15.96 -2.18 4.51
CA PHE A 269 -14.91 -1.60 3.70
C PHE A 269 -15.50 -0.69 2.63
N VAL A 270 -14.79 0.38 2.31
CA VAL A 270 -15.08 1.27 1.18
C VAL A 270 -13.93 1.24 0.18
N GLN A 271 -14.26 1.25 -1.10
CA GLN A 271 -13.30 1.37 -2.20
C GLN A 271 -13.85 2.34 -3.25
N ALA A 272 -13.26 3.53 -3.36
CA ALA A 272 -13.57 4.47 -4.42
C ALA A 272 -12.92 4.04 -5.75
N THR A 273 -13.51 4.44 -6.89
CA THR A 273 -12.94 4.19 -8.21
C THR A 273 -11.47 4.60 -8.26
N GLY A 274 -10.58 3.68 -8.64
CA GLY A 274 -9.14 3.93 -8.77
C GLY A 274 -8.35 3.98 -7.46
N GLN A 275 -9.00 3.78 -6.31
CA GLN A 275 -8.36 3.85 -4.99
C GLN A 275 -8.23 2.49 -4.30
N GLU A 276 -7.34 2.45 -3.30
CA GLU A 276 -7.25 1.34 -2.36
C GLU A 276 -8.55 1.17 -1.56
N LYS A 277 -8.77 -0.05 -1.09
CA LYS A 277 -9.89 -0.41 -0.22
C LYS A 277 -9.51 -0.13 1.24
N TYR A 278 -10.39 0.53 1.99
CA TYR A 278 -10.18 0.90 3.38
C TYR A 278 -11.31 0.44 4.29
N GLU A 279 -10.97 0.02 5.51
CA GLU A 279 -11.96 -0.27 6.56
C GLU A 279 -12.61 1.04 7.02
N VAL A 280 -13.92 1.00 7.27
CA VAL A 280 -14.69 2.11 7.86
C VAL A 280 -15.28 1.66 9.20
N PHE A 281 -15.29 2.58 10.15
CA PHE A 281 -15.64 2.32 11.55
C PHE A 281 -16.94 3.05 11.90
N ALA A 282 -17.86 2.40 12.60
CA ALA A 282 -19.15 3.00 12.95
C ALA A 282 -18.99 4.00 14.11
N GLU A 283 -19.46 5.23 13.92
CA GLU A 283 -19.66 6.23 14.98
C GLU A 283 -21.09 6.12 15.56
N THR A 284 -22.06 5.90 14.68
CA THR A 284 -23.46 5.61 15.00
C THR A 284 -23.94 4.46 14.10
N GLU A 285 -25.20 4.02 14.22
CA GLU A 285 -25.74 2.97 13.35
C GLU A 285 -25.53 3.26 11.87
N ASN A 286 -25.76 4.51 11.45
CA ASN A 286 -25.74 4.90 10.05
C ASN A 286 -24.55 5.80 9.66
N LYS A 287 -23.68 6.19 10.60
CA LYS A 287 -22.55 7.08 10.34
C LYS A 287 -21.24 6.37 10.62
N PHE A 288 -20.33 6.45 9.67
CA PHE A 288 -19.05 5.76 9.64
C PHE A 288 -17.92 6.74 9.35
N PHE A 289 -16.71 6.40 9.78
CA PHE A 289 -15.51 7.21 9.58
C PHE A 289 -14.30 6.37 9.22
N LEU A 290 -13.31 7.03 8.62
CA LEU A 290 -12.00 6.44 8.36
C LEU A 290 -11.00 6.91 9.42
N LYS A 291 -10.06 6.04 9.81
CA LYS A 291 -8.97 6.40 10.73
C LYS A 291 -7.74 6.97 10.03
N ILE A 292 -7.73 6.98 8.70
CA ILE A 292 -6.60 7.37 7.84
C ILE A 292 -6.75 8.75 7.19
N ASN A 293 -7.89 9.41 7.35
CA ASN A 293 -8.16 10.77 6.89
C ASN A 293 -9.42 11.29 7.61
N ASP A 294 -9.92 12.45 7.21
CA ASP A 294 -11.10 13.10 7.79
C ASP A 294 -12.43 12.65 7.14
N ALA A 295 -12.42 11.64 6.28
CA ALA A 295 -13.61 11.23 5.56
C ALA A 295 -14.62 10.47 6.44
N GLN A 296 -15.90 10.81 6.26
CA GLN A 296 -17.04 10.18 6.93
C GLN A 296 -18.12 9.81 5.92
N LEU A 297 -18.83 8.71 6.18
CA LEU A 297 -19.96 8.24 5.39
C LEU A 297 -21.21 8.19 6.26
N GLU A 298 -22.29 8.80 5.81
CA GLU A 298 -23.60 8.69 6.45
C GLU A 298 -24.59 8.03 5.49
N PHE A 299 -25.08 6.85 5.85
CA PHE A 299 -26.05 6.10 5.07
C PHE A 299 -27.47 6.58 5.39
N ILE A 300 -28.25 6.82 4.34
CA ILE A 300 -29.62 7.34 4.44
C ILE A 300 -30.58 6.25 4.01
N LYS A 301 -31.52 5.94 4.91
CA LYS A 301 -32.62 5.00 4.68
C LYS A 301 -33.88 5.74 4.20
N ASP A 302 -34.68 5.09 3.36
CA ASP A 302 -36.05 5.54 3.07
C ASP A 302 -37.02 5.17 4.19
N ASP A 303 -38.30 5.55 4.05
CA ASP A 303 -39.37 5.26 5.02
C ASP A 303 -39.63 3.76 5.20
N SER A 304 -39.17 2.93 4.25
CA SER A 304 -39.24 1.45 4.33
C SER A 304 -38.00 0.82 4.96
N GLY A 305 -37.04 1.64 5.40
CA GLY A 305 -35.79 1.20 6.02
C GLY A 305 -34.69 0.78 5.04
N ASN A 306 -34.90 0.93 3.73
CA ASN A 306 -33.90 0.57 2.71
C ASN A 306 -32.87 1.69 2.56
N VAL A 307 -31.58 1.34 2.52
CA VAL A 307 -30.51 2.30 2.23
C VAL A 307 -30.59 2.73 0.77
N THR A 308 -30.89 4.00 0.52
CA THR A 308 -31.07 4.55 -0.84
C THR A 308 -29.92 5.43 -1.30
N LYS A 309 -29.19 6.03 -0.35
CA LYS A 309 -28.01 6.85 -0.63
C LYS A 309 -27.03 6.85 0.54
N ALA A 310 -25.83 7.33 0.27
CA ALA A 310 -24.83 7.68 1.26
C ALA A 310 -24.42 9.14 1.07
N VAL A 311 -24.00 9.79 2.14
CA VAL A 311 -23.41 11.13 2.13
C VAL A 311 -21.96 11.02 2.55
N LEU A 312 -21.05 11.44 1.68
CA LEU A 312 -19.63 11.56 1.95
C LEU A 312 -19.34 12.97 2.49
N TYR A 313 -18.77 13.03 3.69
CA TYR A 313 -18.19 14.24 4.26
C TYR A 313 -16.67 14.13 4.19
N GLN A 314 -15.99 15.03 3.49
CA GLN A 314 -14.52 15.00 3.38
C GLN A 314 -13.97 16.39 3.08
N SER A 315 -12.91 16.81 3.77
CA SER A 315 -12.27 18.11 3.59
C SER A 315 -13.27 19.29 3.66
N GLY A 316 -14.23 19.19 4.57
CA GLY A 316 -15.31 20.17 4.76
C GLY A 316 -16.40 20.18 3.68
N ARG A 317 -16.35 19.28 2.70
CA ARG A 317 -17.37 19.14 1.65
C ARG A 317 -18.39 18.05 2.01
N LYS A 318 -19.62 18.21 1.52
CA LYS A 318 -20.71 17.24 1.60
C LYS A 318 -21.08 16.81 0.18
N THR A 319 -21.05 15.51 -0.09
CA THR A 319 -21.34 14.94 -1.41
C THR A 319 -22.33 13.80 -1.28
N GLU A 320 -23.44 13.84 -2.01
CA GLU A 320 -24.42 12.74 -2.02
C GLU A 320 -24.01 11.68 -3.06
N ALA A 321 -24.20 10.41 -2.69
CA ALA A 321 -23.92 9.26 -3.53
C ALA A 321 -25.14 8.33 -3.56
N LYS A 322 -25.76 8.16 -4.72
CA LYS A 322 -26.96 7.33 -4.88
C LYS A 322 -26.58 5.85 -4.87
N LYS A 323 -27.30 5.02 -4.11
CA LYS A 323 -27.12 3.57 -4.18
C LYS A 323 -27.69 3.04 -5.50
N ILE A 324 -26.85 2.40 -6.31
CA ILE A 324 -27.22 1.87 -7.63
C ILE A 324 -27.19 0.33 -7.69
N LYS A 325 -26.57 -0.32 -6.70
CA LYS A 325 -26.51 -1.78 -6.56
C LYS A 325 -26.55 -2.19 -5.10
#